data_AF-A0A8S2JWL0-F1
#
_entry.id   AF-A0A8S2JWL0-F1
#
_cell.length_a   1.000
_cell.length_b   1.000
_cell.length_c   1.000
_cell.angle_alpha   90.00
_cell.angle_beta   90.00
_cell.angle_gamma   90.00
#
_symmetry.space_group_name_H-M   'P 1'
#
loop_
_entity.id
_entity.type
_entity.pdbx_description
1 polymer ?
#
loop_
_entity_poly.entity_id
_entity_poly.type
_entity_poly.pdbx_seq_one_letter_code
_entity_poly.pdbx_strand_id
1 'polypeptide(L)'
;MKSSYYLDILRGRSQQLPDVRSKIVRVFVSSTFTDTLTERDSLIENIFPKLKDYCREKYGLEFQYADMRWGIETETANNHGEVGTCLKEIELCKKYSVATNFVVLLGHRYGSRPIPATILASLFDLLKKTVINEQNENNDAELLQRWYQLDTNCVPPAYILQNISSVIPHFISKNIDEIKEADKQWRVINNRLRLCLRQAAETCLERGQITESDYDEFFISITEKEIINGILSAKDANERTLCFFR
;
A
#
# COMPACT_ATOMS: atom_id res chain seq x y z
N MET A 1 -6.35 54.38 -2.26
CA MET A 1 -5.83 53.03 -1.93
C MET A 1 -6.67 51.86 -2.47
N LYS A 2 -7.51 52.02 -3.52
CA LYS A 2 -8.27 50.89 -4.15
C LYS A 2 -7.73 50.41 -5.50
N SER A 3 -6.69 51.04 -6.07
CA SER A 3 -6.22 50.71 -7.44
C SER A 3 -5.30 49.49 -7.53
N SER A 4 -4.63 49.08 -6.43
CA SER A 4 -3.68 47.94 -6.46
C SER A 4 -4.40 46.61 -6.74
N TYR A 5 -5.51 46.36 -6.06
CA TYR A 5 -6.20 45.06 -6.09
C TYR A 5 -6.63 44.63 -7.50
N TYR A 6 -7.25 45.53 -8.27
CA TYR A 6 -7.71 45.23 -9.63
C TYR A 6 -6.53 45.04 -10.60
N LEU A 7 -5.46 45.82 -10.45
CA LEU A 7 -4.24 45.65 -11.24
C LEU A 7 -3.54 44.32 -10.95
N ASP A 8 -3.56 43.86 -9.70
CA ASP A 8 -2.97 42.60 -9.29
C ASP A 8 -3.75 41.40 -9.86
N ILE A 9 -5.10 41.45 -9.86
CA ILE A 9 -5.95 40.45 -10.54
C ILE A 9 -5.66 40.42 -12.04
N LEU A 10 -5.66 41.59 -12.70
CA LEU A 10 -5.42 41.67 -14.15
C LEU A 10 -4.00 41.24 -14.55
N ARG A 11 -3.05 41.26 -13.61
CA ARG A 11 -1.67 40.75 -13.78
C ARG A 11 -1.50 39.28 -13.37
N GLY A 12 -2.59 38.59 -13.01
CA GLY A 12 -2.55 37.19 -12.58
C GLY A 12 -1.94 36.97 -11.19
N ARG A 13 -1.75 38.03 -10.39
CA ARG A 13 -1.22 37.97 -9.03
C ARG A 13 -2.37 38.03 -8.02
N SER A 14 -3.13 36.94 -7.93
CA SER A 14 -4.11 36.78 -6.86
C SER A 14 -3.40 36.33 -5.58
N GLN A 15 -3.34 37.21 -4.57
CA GLN A 15 -2.78 36.87 -3.25
C GLN A 15 -3.74 36.01 -2.40
N GLN A 16 -5.01 35.89 -2.79
CA GLN A 16 -6.02 35.09 -2.10
C GLN A 16 -6.92 34.43 -3.14
N LEU A 17 -6.47 33.32 -3.72
CA LEU A 17 -7.38 32.43 -4.41
C LEU A 17 -8.32 31.80 -3.36
N PRO A 18 -9.64 31.77 -3.60
CA PRO A 18 -10.53 31.02 -2.72
C PRO A 18 -10.11 29.56 -2.71
N ASP A 19 -10.21 28.89 -1.56
CA ASP A 19 -10.02 27.44 -1.47
C ASP A 19 -11.00 26.79 -2.45
N VAL A 20 -10.47 26.27 -3.56
CA VAL A 20 -11.29 25.56 -4.54
C VAL A 20 -11.70 24.26 -3.86
N ARG A 21 -12.92 24.23 -3.34
CA ARG A 21 -13.51 23.01 -2.80
C ARG A 21 -13.48 21.96 -3.91
N SER A 22 -12.89 20.80 -3.60
CA SER A 22 -12.94 19.65 -4.49
C SER A 22 -14.39 19.37 -4.89
N LYS A 23 -14.62 18.93 -6.13
CA LYS A 23 -15.95 18.53 -6.61
C LYS A 23 -16.05 17.01 -6.74
N ILE A 24 -15.25 16.29 -5.98
CA ILE A 24 -15.06 14.85 -6.14
C ILE A 24 -15.47 14.16 -4.84
N VAL A 25 -16.27 13.11 -4.96
CA VAL A 25 -16.43 12.05 -3.95
C VAL A 25 -15.57 10.89 -4.42
N ARG A 26 -14.44 10.65 -3.74
CA ARG A 26 -13.50 9.57 -4.08
C ARG A 26 -13.38 8.61 -2.90
N VAL A 27 -13.70 7.35 -3.13
CA VAL A 27 -13.76 6.33 -2.07
C VAL A 27 -12.70 5.26 -2.30
N PHE A 28 -11.84 5.02 -1.30
CA PHE A 28 -10.98 3.84 -1.28
C PHE A 28 -11.76 2.64 -0.74
N VAL A 29 -11.73 1.51 -1.44
CA VAL A 29 -12.45 0.28 -1.03
C VAL A 29 -11.44 -0.77 -0.56
N SER A 30 -11.31 -0.93 0.75
CA SER A 30 -10.48 -1.96 1.38
C SER A 30 -11.28 -3.25 1.59
N SER A 31 -10.75 -4.39 1.16
CA SER A 31 -11.29 -5.70 1.52
C SER A 31 -10.29 -6.81 1.24
N THR A 32 -10.48 -7.97 1.84
CA THR A 32 -9.74 -9.19 1.49
C THR A 32 -10.24 -9.82 0.18
N PHE A 33 -9.37 -10.64 -0.43
CA PHE A 33 -9.55 -11.08 -1.82
C PHE A 33 -10.58 -12.19 -2.06
N THR A 34 -11.22 -12.83 -1.09
CA THR A 34 -12.05 -14.01 -1.44
C THR A 34 -13.34 -14.15 -0.68
N ASP A 35 -13.42 -13.53 0.49
CA ASP A 35 -14.51 -13.67 1.44
C ASP A 35 -15.49 -12.50 1.42
N THR A 36 -15.26 -11.49 0.56
CA THR A 36 -16.14 -10.35 0.31
C THR A 36 -16.40 -10.12 -1.19
N LEU A 37 -16.29 -11.18 -2.00
CA LEU A 37 -16.42 -11.10 -3.46
C LEU A 37 -17.80 -10.57 -3.86
N THR A 38 -18.86 -11.20 -3.36
CA THR A 38 -20.25 -10.86 -3.69
C THR A 38 -20.61 -9.43 -3.28
N GLU A 39 -20.19 -8.99 -2.10
CA GLU A 39 -20.43 -7.64 -1.61
C GLU A 39 -19.73 -6.59 -2.49
N ARG A 40 -18.49 -6.89 -2.91
CA ARG A 40 -17.69 -5.98 -3.75
C ARG A 40 -18.21 -5.93 -5.18
N ASP A 41 -18.58 -7.06 -5.77
CA ASP A 41 -19.21 -7.13 -7.09
C ASP A 41 -20.53 -6.32 -7.07
N SER A 42 -21.32 -6.46 -6.01
CA SER A 42 -22.54 -5.67 -5.84
C SER A 42 -22.26 -4.16 -5.74
N LEU A 43 -21.19 -3.75 -5.03
CA LEU A 43 -20.77 -2.35 -5.00
C LEU A 43 -20.47 -1.82 -6.40
N ILE A 44 -19.67 -2.55 -7.18
CA ILE A 44 -19.18 -2.12 -8.50
C ILE A 44 -20.31 -2.14 -9.54
N GLU A 45 -21.10 -3.21 -9.59
CA GLU A 45 -22.11 -3.41 -10.64
C GLU A 45 -23.41 -2.65 -10.36
N ASN A 46 -23.80 -2.52 -9.08
CA ASN A 46 -25.14 -2.03 -8.73
C ASN A 46 -25.13 -0.70 -7.99
N ILE A 47 -24.18 -0.44 -7.09
CA ILE A 47 -24.22 0.70 -6.18
C ILE A 47 -23.44 1.90 -6.74
N PHE A 48 -22.19 1.71 -7.15
CA PHE A 48 -21.33 2.79 -7.65
C PHE A 48 -21.87 3.49 -8.90
N PRO A 49 -22.52 2.81 -9.88
CA PRO A 49 -23.17 3.50 -10.99
C PRO A 49 -24.29 4.44 -10.52
N LYS A 50 -25.13 3.98 -9.58
CA LYS A 50 -26.21 4.79 -9.01
C LYS A 50 -25.68 5.96 -8.19
N LEU A 51 -24.61 5.76 -7.41
CA LEU A 51 -23.95 6.84 -6.68
C LEU A 51 -23.33 7.87 -7.61
N LYS A 52 -22.75 7.43 -8.73
CA LYS A 52 -22.21 8.33 -9.75
C LYS A 52 -23.28 9.22 -10.36
N ASP A 53 -24.42 8.63 -10.73
CA ASP A 53 -25.54 9.40 -11.28
C ASP A 53 -26.14 10.33 -10.23
N TYR A 54 -26.32 9.86 -9.00
CA TYR A 54 -26.83 10.67 -7.89
C TYR A 54 -25.92 11.87 -7.56
N CYS A 55 -24.61 11.65 -7.42
CA CYS A 55 -23.63 12.71 -7.17
C CYS A 55 -23.64 13.76 -8.28
N ARG A 56 -23.68 13.31 -9.53
CA ARG A 56 -23.68 14.19 -10.71
C ARG A 56 -24.97 14.99 -10.81
N GLU A 57 -26.13 14.35 -10.72
CA GLU A 57 -27.43 14.97 -10.97
C GLU A 57 -27.92 15.86 -9.83
N LYS A 58 -27.67 15.46 -8.57
CA LYS A 58 -28.16 16.21 -7.40
C LYS A 58 -27.20 17.28 -6.93
N TYR A 59 -25.89 17.04 -7.02
CA TYR A 59 -24.88 17.91 -6.41
C TYR A 59 -23.84 18.46 -7.39
N GLY A 60 -23.84 18.01 -8.65
CA GLY A 60 -22.80 18.38 -9.61
C GLY A 60 -21.42 17.90 -9.19
N LEU A 61 -21.35 16.78 -8.46
CA LEU A 61 -20.12 16.15 -7.98
C LEU A 61 -19.74 14.98 -8.88
N GLU A 62 -18.44 14.75 -9.05
CA GLU A 62 -17.89 13.57 -9.68
C GLU A 62 -17.71 12.45 -8.64
N PHE A 63 -18.17 11.24 -8.96
CA PHE A 63 -17.91 10.06 -8.12
C PHE A 63 -16.78 9.21 -8.72
N GLN A 64 -15.80 8.87 -7.90
CA GLN A 64 -14.68 8.01 -8.21
C GLN A 64 -14.52 6.96 -7.09
N TYR A 65 -13.98 5.80 -7.44
CA TYR A 65 -13.57 4.81 -6.45
C TYR A 65 -12.19 4.26 -6.80
N ALA A 66 -11.41 3.94 -5.77
CA ALA A 66 -10.12 3.28 -5.88
C ALA A 66 -10.26 1.84 -5.38
N ASP A 67 -10.07 0.90 -6.31
CA ASP A 67 -10.10 -0.54 -6.07
C ASP A 67 -8.80 -1.16 -6.60
N MET A 68 -7.88 -1.49 -5.69
CA MET A 68 -6.57 -2.06 -6.04
C MET A 68 -6.61 -3.55 -6.39
N ARG A 69 -7.78 -4.19 -6.36
CA ARG A 69 -7.95 -5.61 -6.69
C ARG A 69 -8.05 -5.86 -8.19
N TRP A 70 -8.61 -4.92 -8.95
CA TRP A 70 -8.87 -5.09 -10.39
C TRP A 70 -7.61 -5.03 -11.28
N GLY A 71 -6.43 -5.06 -10.67
CA GLY A 71 -5.16 -5.21 -11.36
C GLY A 71 -4.05 -4.58 -10.54
N ILE A 72 -3.33 -5.40 -9.79
CA ILE A 72 -1.94 -5.05 -9.50
C ILE A 72 -1.23 -5.20 -10.84
N GLU A 73 -0.83 -4.08 -11.44
CA GLU A 73 -0.07 -4.11 -12.68
C GLU A 73 1.16 -5.00 -12.50
N THR A 74 1.54 -5.77 -13.52
CA THR A 74 2.72 -6.64 -13.46
C THR A 74 3.96 -5.87 -13.01
N GLU A 75 4.06 -4.58 -13.38
CA GLU A 75 5.11 -3.67 -12.91
C GLU A 75 5.06 -3.39 -11.40
N THR A 76 3.85 -3.26 -10.82
CA THR A 76 3.68 -3.06 -9.38
C THR A 76 4.02 -4.33 -8.61
N ALA A 77 3.65 -5.50 -9.12
CA ALA A 77 4.07 -6.77 -8.55
C ALA A 77 5.59 -6.96 -8.66
N ASN A 78 6.18 -6.55 -9.78
CA ASN A 78 7.61 -6.63 -10.02
C ASN A 78 8.43 -5.77 -9.05
N ASN A 79 7.93 -4.58 -8.68
CA ASN A 79 8.63 -3.64 -7.79
C ASN A 79 8.14 -3.65 -6.33
N HIS A 80 7.28 -4.61 -5.95
CA HIS A 80 6.71 -4.75 -4.60
C HIS A 80 5.95 -3.50 -4.12
N GLY A 81 5.35 -2.78 -5.07
CA GLY A 81 4.73 -1.47 -4.85
C GLY A 81 3.28 -1.51 -4.38
N GLU A 82 2.70 -2.68 -4.11
CA GLU A 82 1.27 -2.84 -3.82
C GLU A 82 0.86 -2.03 -2.59
N VAL A 83 1.59 -2.20 -1.48
CA VAL A 83 1.29 -1.51 -0.21
C VAL A 83 1.43 0.00 -0.37
N GLY A 84 2.52 0.45 -0.99
CA GLY A 84 2.76 1.87 -1.24
C GLY A 84 1.67 2.51 -2.10
N THR A 85 1.17 1.78 -3.10
CA THR A 85 0.08 2.23 -3.97
C THR A 85 -1.23 2.35 -3.20
N CYS A 86 -1.60 1.34 -2.40
CA CYS A 86 -2.79 1.40 -1.55
C CYS A 86 -2.75 2.61 -0.60
N LEU A 87 -1.64 2.79 0.12
CA LEU A 87 -1.49 3.89 1.08
C LEU A 87 -1.57 5.26 0.41
N LYS A 88 -0.94 5.42 -0.76
CA LYS A 88 -1.02 6.65 -1.55
C LYS A 88 -2.47 6.93 -1.97
N GLU A 89 -3.19 5.92 -2.46
CA GLU A 89 -4.59 6.07 -2.87
C GLU A 89 -5.50 6.45 -1.70
N ILE A 90 -5.29 5.90 -0.51
CA ILE A 90 -6.00 6.31 0.72
C ILE A 90 -5.79 7.80 1.00
N GLU A 91 -4.55 8.29 0.94
CA GLU A 91 -4.24 9.70 1.16
C GLU A 91 -4.88 10.61 0.10
N LEU A 92 -4.91 10.18 -1.17
CA LEU A 92 -5.62 10.92 -2.22
C LEU A 92 -7.13 10.97 -1.98
N CYS A 93 -7.74 9.87 -1.52
CA CYS A 93 -9.17 9.83 -1.17
C CYS A 93 -9.48 10.78 -0.01
N LYS A 94 -8.65 10.79 1.04
CA LYS A 94 -8.80 11.73 2.17
C LYS A 94 -8.66 13.19 1.74
N LYS A 95 -7.68 13.47 0.88
CA LYS A 95 -7.37 14.83 0.42
C LYS A 95 -8.46 15.40 -0.47
N TYR A 96 -8.99 14.60 -1.41
CA TYR A 96 -9.88 15.11 -2.45
C TYR A 96 -11.35 14.80 -2.23
N SER A 97 -11.71 13.76 -1.47
CA SER A 97 -13.12 13.43 -1.28
C SER A 97 -13.81 14.46 -0.38
N VAL A 98 -14.93 14.99 -0.83
CA VAL A 98 -15.78 15.89 -0.04
C VAL A 98 -16.74 15.17 0.89
N ALA A 99 -16.85 13.85 0.77
CA ALA A 99 -17.74 13.01 1.56
C ALA A 99 -16.96 11.77 2.04
N THR A 100 -17.63 10.61 2.09
CA THR A 100 -16.98 9.33 2.40
C THR A 100 -15.73 9.16 1.55
N ASN A 101 -14.62 8.78 2.21
CA ASN A 101 -13.32 8.61 1.58
C ASN A 101 -12.76 7.20 1.73
N PHE A 102 -13.33 6.39 2.64
CA PHE A 102 -12.84 5.05 2.93
C PHE A 102 -14.01 4.11 3.26
N VAL A 103 -14.02 2.94 2.62
CA VAL A 103 -14.97 1.85 2.89
C VAL A 103 -14.16 0.59 3.14
N VAL A 104 -14.44 -0.11 4.23
CA VAL A 104 -13.86 -1.43 4.49
C VAL A 104 -14.94 -2.51 4.58
N LEU A 105 -14.69 -3.62 3.89
CA LEU A 105 -15.46 -4.85 4.01
C LEU A 105 -14.59 -5.89 4.72
N LEU A 106 -14.97 -6.28 5.93
CA LEU A 106 -14.27 -7.26 6.75
C LEU A 106 -15.05 -8.57 6.83
N GLY A 107 -14.38 -9.66 6.48
CA GLY A 107 -14.86 -11.02 6.65
C GLY A 107 -14.00 -11.82 7.62
N HIS A 108 -13.74 -13.08 7.28
CA HIS A 108 -13.03 -14.03 8.14
C HIS A 108 -11.55 -14.19 7.79
N ARG A 109 -11.05 -13.46 6.78
CA ARG A 109 -9.63 -13.50 6.40
C ARG A 109 -8.90 -12.27 6.92
N TYR A 110 -7.68 -12.50 7.38
CA TYR A 110 -6.80 -11.43 7.81
C TYR A 110 -6.13 -10.67 6.64
N GLY A 111 -5.85 -11.38 5.54
CA GLY A 111 -5.26 -10.81 4.32
C GLY A 111 -3.80 -11.21 4.08
N SER A 112 -3.22 -10.69 2.99
CA SER A 112 -1.83 -10.93 2.62
C SER A 112 -0.88 -10.15 3.53
N ARG A 113 0.24 -10.77 3.88
CA ARG A 113 1.31 -10.20 4.69
C ARG A 113 2.62 -10.24 3.89
N PRO A 114 2.81 -9.31 2.94
CA PRO A 114 3.99 -9.28 2.09
C PRO A 114 5.24 -8.98 2.90
N ILE A 115 6.40 -9.34 2.37
CA ILE A 115 7.67 -8.83 2.91
C ILE A 115 7.78 -7.33 2.61
N PRO A 116 8.37 -6.53 3.51
CA PRO A 116 8.48 -5.09 3.31
C PRO A 116 9.42 -4.77 2.15
N ALA A 117 8.98 -3.91 1.21
CA ALA A 117 9.81 -3.47 0.09
C ALA A 117 11.02 -2.62 0.53
N THR A 118 10.97 -2.07 1.74
CA THR A 118 12.02 -1.22 2.31
C THR A 118 12.19 -1.56 3.78
N ILE A 119 13.43 -1.79 4.21
CA ILE A 119 13.80 -2.06 5.60
C ILE A 119 14.90 -1.08 5.99
N LEU A 120 14.75 -0.41 7.13
CA LEU A 120 15.78 0.50 7.65
C LEU A 120 17.13 -0.22 7.76
N ALA A 121 18.25 0.43 7.39
CA ALA A 121 19.55 -0.23 7.34
C ALA A 121 19.96 -0.87 8.68
N SER A 122 19.77 -0.14 9.78
CA SER A 122 20.06 -0.67 11.12
C SER A 122 19.22 -1.89 11.47
N LEU A 123 17.96 -1.94 11.05
CA LEU A 123 17.07 -3.07 11.27
C LEU A 123 17.47 -4.26 10.39
N PHE A 124 17.75 -4.03 9.12
CA PHE A 124 18.16 -5.09 8.19
C PHE A 124 19.48 -5.76 8.64
N ASP A 125 20.48 -4.97 9.03
CA ASP A 125 21.77 -5.48 9.51
C ASP A 125 21.61 -6.32 10.77
N LEU A 126 20.73 -5.89 11.68
CA LEU A 126 20.38 -6.64 12.88
C LEU A 126 19.71 -7.97 12.52
N LEU A 127 18.68 -7.95 11.67
CA LEU A 127 17.97 -9.16 11.23
C LEU A 127 18.92 -10.15 10.56
N LYS A 128 19.76 -9.67 9.64
CA LYS A 128 20.77 -10.49 8.95
C LYS A 128 21.76 -11.11 9.94
N LYS A 129 22.24 -10.35 10.93
CA LYS A 129 23.12 -10.89 11.98
C LYS A 129 22.42 -12.00 12.77
N THR A 130 21.15 -11.84 13.07
CA THR A 130 20.33 -12.87 13.75
C THR A 130 20.20 -14.12 12.89
N VAL A 131 19.92 -13.99 11.59
CA VAL A 131 19.88 -15.12 10.64
C VAL A 131 21.19 -15.89 10.64
N ILE A 132 22.34 -15.21 10.56
CA ILE A 132 23.67 -15.85 10.55
C ILE A 132 23.93 -16.63 11.85
N ASN A 133 23.48 -16.12 12.99
CA ASN A 133 23.77 -16.72 14.29
C ASN A 133 22.87 -17.90 14.63
N GLU A 134 21.62 -17.89 14.17
CA GLU A 134 20.60 -18.88 14.57
C GLU A 134 20.31 -19.93 13.51
N GLN A 135 20.45 -19.57 12.23
CA GLN A 135 20.19 -20.46 11.12
C GLN A 135 21.53 -21.01 10.65
N ASN A 136 21.82 -22.28 10.94
CA ASN A 136 23.03 -23.00 10.48
C ASN A 136 23.15 -23.11 8.94
N GLU A 137 22.28 -22.43 8.18
CA GLU A 137 22.26 -22.39 6.72
C GLU A 137 22.76 -21.02 6.24
N ASN A 138 24.03 -20.96 5.85
CA ASN A 138 24.67 -19.75 5.30
C ASN A 138 23.92 -19.17 4.07
N ASN A 139 23.09 -19.99 3.43
CA ASN A 139 22.31 -19.67 2.24
C ASN A 139 21.27 -18.55 2.46
N ASP A 140 20.68 -18.43 3.65
CA ASP A 140 19.61 -17.45 3.88
C ASP A 140 20.12 -16.02 4.02
N ALA A 141 21.25 -15.85 4.70
CA ALA A 141 21.89 -14.56 4.79
C ALA A 141 22.35 -14.08 3.40
N GLU A 142 22.90 -14.98 2.58
CA GLU A 142 23.26 -14.70 1.19
C GLU A 142 22.02 -14.36 0.36
N LEU A 143 20.90 -15.06 0.56
CA LEU A 143 19.63 -14.78 -0.12
C LEU A 143 19.11 -13.38 0.23
N LEU A 144 19.13 -13.00 1.52
CA LEU A 144 18.74 -11.66 1.96
C LEU A 144 19.59 -10.58 1.30
N GLN A 145 20.92 -10.74 1.29
CA GLN A 145 21.83 -9.78 0.64
C GLN A 145 21.66 -9.73 -0.88
N ARG A 146 21.33 -10.87 -1.50
CA ARG A 146 21.09 -10.94 -2.93
C ARG A 146 19.82 -10.20 -3.32
N TRP A 147 18.81 -10.13 -2.46
CA TRP A 147 17.51 -9.52 -2.78
C TRP A 147 17.36 -8.09 -2.28
N TYR A 148 17.94 -7.74 -1.14
CA TYR A 148 17.90 -6.40 -0.56
C TYR A 148 19.20 -5.66 -0.82
N GLN A 149 19.13 -4.51 -1.49
CA GLN A 149 20.30 -3.66 -1.77
C GLN A 149 20.26 -2.38 -0.95
N LEU A 150 21.41 -1.98 -0.40
CA LEU A 150 21.54 -0.76 0.38
C LEU A 150 21.39 0.47 -0.52
N ASP A 151 20.39 1.30 -0.22
CA ASP A 151 20.26 2.64 -0.75
C ASP A 151 20.72 3.67 0.30
N THR A 152 21.84 4.32 0.00
CA THR A 152 22.42 5.38 0.83
C THR A 152 21.87 6.76 0.51
N ASN A 153 21.06 6.91 -0.55
CA ASN A 153 20.36 8.14 -0.86
C ASN A 153 19.09 8.31 -0.02
N CYS A 154 18.56 7.21 0.54
CA CYS A 154 17.51 7.28 1.56
C CYS A 154 18.07 7.90 2.85
N VAL A 155 17.28 8.77 3.48
CA VAL A 155 17.63 9.40 4.76
C VAL A 155 16.51 9.07 5.76
N PRO A 156 16.75 8.18 6.76
CA PRO A 156 17.96 7.38 6.98
C PRO A 156 18.18 6.29 5.90
N PRO A 157 19.42 5.75 5.75
CA PRO A 157 19.71 4.70 4.78
C PRO A 157 18.84 3.46 4.98
N ALA A 158 18.46 2.81 3.88
CA ALA A 158 17.57 1.67 3.90
C ALA A 158 17.96 0.62 2.86
N TYR A 159 17.61 -0.63 3.13
CA TYR A 159 17.71 -1.71 2.18
C TYR A 159 16.40 -1.82 1.38
N ILE A 160 16.52 -1.79 0.05
CA ILE A 160 15.40 -1.86 -0.89
C ILE A 160 15.35 -3.24 -1.51
N LEU A 161 14.17 -3.86 -1.48
CA LEU A 161 13.91 -5.12 -2.15
C LEU A 161 13.96 -4.90 -3.66
N GLN A 162 14.82 -5.65 -4.35
CA GLN A 162 15.00 -5.54 -5.79
C GLN A 162 13.76 -5.97 -6.56
N ASN A 163 13.63 -5.39 -7.76
CA ASN A 163 12.66 -5.84 -8.72
C ASN A 163 12.84 -7.33 -9.01
N ILE A 164 11.73 -8.06 -9.12
CA ILE A 164 11.75 -9.50 -9.37
C ILE A 164 12.50 -9.80 -10.67
N SER A 165 12.24 -9.01 -11.72
CA SER A 165 12.86 -9.13 -13.03
C SER A 165 14.38 -8.88 -13.05
N SER A 166 14.93 -8.18 -12.03
CA SER A 166 16.38 -7.97 -11.90
C SER A 166 17.12 -9.23 -11.45
N VAL A 167 16.44 -10.14 -10.75
CA VAL A 167 17.03 -11.38 -10.22
C VAL A 167 16.53 -12.62 -10.95
N ILE A 168 15.25 -12.62 -11.34
CA ILE A 168 14.57 -13.68 -12.09
C ILE A 168 14.23 -13.14 -13.47
N PRO A 169 15.04 -13.43 -14.50
CA PRO A 169 14.75 -13.01 -15.87
C PRO A 169 13.38 -13.51 -16.32
N HIS A 170 12.77 -12.82 -17.28
CA HIS A 170 11.47 -13.17 -17.87
C HIS A 170 10.25 -13.08 -16.95
N PHE A 171 10.39 -12.56 -15.73
CA PHE A 171 9.23 -12.23 -14.88
C PHE A 171 8.29 -11.22 -15.56
N ILE A 172 8.85 -10.32 -16.36
CA ILE A 172 8.13 -9.45 -17.30
C ILE A 172 8.49 -9.92 -18.71
N SER A 173 7.76 -10.91 -19.22
CA SER A 173 7.92 -11.42 -20.59
C SER A 173 6.60 -11.31 -21.37
N LYS A 174 6.67 -11.45 -22.69
CA LYS A 174 5.47 -11.64 -23.53
C LYS A 174 5.04 -13.10 -23.58
N ASN A 175 5.92 -14.01 -23.18
CA ASN A 175 5.67 -15.44 -23.18
C ASN A 175 5.03 -15.89 -21.86
N ILE A 176 3.82 -16.43 -21.94
CA ILE A 176 3.02 -16.84 -20.78
C ILE A 176 3.71 -17.96 -19.98
N ASP A 177 4.40 -18.89 -20.64
CA ASP A 177 5.01 -20.02 -19.94
C ASP A 177 6.29 -19.60 -19.19
N GLU A 178 7.06 -18.66 -19.76
CA GLU A 178 8.17 -18.02 -19.05
C GLU A 178 7.70 -17.27 -17.81
N ILE A 179 6.61 -16.51 -17.90
CA ILE A 179 6.03 -15.78 -16.77
C ILE A 179 5.60 -16.76 -15.66
N LYS A 180 4.93 -17.86 -16.03
CA LYS A 180 4.49 -18.86 -15.04
C LYS A 180 5.65 -19.51 -14.30
N GLU A 181 6.72 -19.85 -15.01
CA GLU A 181 7.90 -20.44 -14.39
C GLU A 181 8.64 -19.43 -13.52
N ALA A 182 8.78 -18.18 -13.98
CA ALA A 182 9.34 -17.09 -13.18
C ALA A 182 8.52 -16.80 -11.91
N ASP A 183 7.17 -16.79 -12.00
CA ASP A 183 6.27 -16.63 -10.86
C ASP A 183 6.41 -17.79 -9.87
N LYS A 184 6.54 -19.03 -10.36
CA LYS A 184 6.79 -20.20 -9.50
C LYS A 184 8.12 -20.07 -8.76
N GLN A 185 9.18 -19.65 -9.44
CA GLN A 185 10.48 -19.39 -8.81
C GLN A 185 10.39 -18.28 -7.77
N TRP A 186 9.71 -17.18 -8.10
CA TRP A 186 9.49 -16.07 -7.18
C TRP A 186 8.74 -16.52 -5.92
N ARG A 187 7.68 -17.31 -6.05
CA ARG A 187 6.93 -17.81 -4.88
C ARG A 187 7.80 -18.60 -3.92
N VAL A 188 8.71 -19.44 -4.43
CA VAL A 188 9.64 -20.21 -3.58
C VAL A 188 10.59 -19.26 -2.84
N ILE A 189 11.20 -18.33 -3.56
CA ILE A 189 12.14 -17.35 -3.00
C ILE A 189 11.45 -16.43 -1.99
N ASN A 190 10.31 -15.86 -2.34
CA ASN A 190 9.52 -14.98 -1.49
C ASN A 190 9.10 -15.68 -0.19
N ASN A 191 8.69 -16.95 -0.27
CA ASN A 191 8.39 -17.73 0.93
C ASN A 191 9.63 -17.90 1.82
N ARG A 192 10.81 -18.16 1.25
CA ARG A 192 12.04 -18.28 2.03
C ARG A 192 12.42 -16.96 2.69
N LEU A 193 12.46 -15.86 1.91
CA LEU A 193 12.70 -14.51 2.42
C LEU A 193 11.75 -14.17 3.58
N ARG A 194 10.46 -14.45 3.41
CA ARG A 194 9.43 -14.20 4.43
C ARG A 194 9.67 -14.99 5.71
N LEU A 195 10.03 -16.27 5.60
CA LEU A 195 10.29 -17.12 6.77
C LEU A 195 11.52 -16.61 7.54
N CYS A 196 12.63 -16.37 6.84
CA CYS A 196 13.88 -15.90 7.46
C CYS A 196 13.70 -14.55 8.15
N LEU A 197 13.06 -13.57 7.47
CA LEU A 197 12.81 -12.25 8.06
C LEU A 197 11.90 -12.32 9.28
N ARG A 198 10.84 -13.13 9.24
CA ARG A 198 9.92 -13.27 10.37
C ARG A 198 10.56 -13.92 11.58
N GLN A 199 11.30 -15.01 11.37
CA GLN A 199 12.01 -15.69 12.45
C GLN A 199 13.04 -14.77 13.07
N ALA A 200 13.82 -14.05 12.25
CA ALA A 200 14.77 -13.08 12.76
C ALA A 200 14.10 -11.93 13.53
N ALA A 201 12.97 -11.42 13.05
CA ALA A 201 12.21 -10.36 13.72
C ALA A 201 11.62 -10.84 15.06
N GLU A 202 11.09 -12.05 15.11
CA GLU A 202 10.58 -12.68 16.34
C GLU A 202 11.68 -12.81 17.39
N THR A 203 12.83 -13.40 17.02
CA THR A 203 14.00 -13.47 17.91
C THR A 203 14.46 -12.08 18.37
N CYS A 204 14.53 -11.10 17.48
CA CYS A 204 14.97 -9.76 17.84
C CYS A 204 13.99 -9.06 18.79
N LEU A 205 12.69 -9.31 18.65
CA LEU A 205 11.65 -8.78 19.55
C LEU A 205 11.75 -9.44 20.92
N GLU A 206 11.89 -10.77 21.00
CA GLU A 206 12.08 -11.51 22.26
C GLU A 206 13.32 -11.04 23.04
N ARG A 207 14.35 -10.59 22.32
CA ARG A 207 15.58 -10.02 22.91
C ARG A 207 15.48 -8.53 23.22
N GLY A 208 14.36 -7.88 22.93
CA GLY A 208 14.17 -6.44 23.13
C GLY A 208 15.06 -5.56 22.25
N GLN A 209 15.48 -6.06 21.08
CA GLN A 209 16.38 -5.36 20.15
C GLN A 209 15.62 -4.52 19.10
N ILE A 210 14.33 -4.78 18.91
CA ILE A 210 13.44 -4.05 18.00
C ILE A 210 12.14 -3.68 18.72
N THR A 211 11.41 -2.72 18.17
CA THR A 211 10.10 -2.31 18.70
C THR A 211 8.96 -3.17 18.16
N GLU A 212 7.77 -3.08 18.77
CA GLU A 212 6.54 -3.69 18.22
C GLU A 212 6.23 -3.12 16.82
N SER A 213 6.47 -1.81 16.60
CA SER A 213 6.29 -1.20 15.28
C SER A 213 7.22 -1.78 14.22
N ASP A 214 8.47 -2.10 14.57
CA ASP A 214 9.41 -2.75 13.65
C ASP A 214 8.98 -4.20 13.35
N TYR A 215 8.44 -4.89 14.36
CA TYR A 215 7.91 -6.24 14.21
C TYR A 215 6.68 -6.26 13.29
N ASP A 216 5.75 -5.33 13.48
CA ASP A 216 4.50 -5.26 12.72
C ASP A 216 4.73 -5.19 11.21
N GLU A 217 5.80 -4.52 10.76
CA GLU A 217 6.18 -4.45 9.33
C GLU A 217 6.28 -5.81 8.64
N PHE A 218 6.55 -6.89 9.38
CA PHE A 218 6.66 -8.25 8.84
C PHE A 218 5.40 -9.11 9.07
N PHE A 219 4.53 -8.71 10.01
CA PHE A 219 3.46 -9.57 10.54
C PHE A 219 2.04 -9.04 10.31
N ILE A 220 1.86 -7.76 9.99
CA ILE A 220 0.54 -7.20 9.70
C ILE A 220 0.14 -7.35 8.22
N SER A 221 -1.16 -7.38 7.96
CA SER A 221 -1.69 -7.52 6.61
C SER A 221 -1.78 -6.19 5.88
N ILE A 222 -1.86 -6.23 4.54
CA ILE A 222 -2.13 -5.03 3.73
C ILE A 222 -3.44 -4.38 4.19
N THR A 223 -4.48 -5.18 4.43
CA THR A 223 -5.79 -4.71 4.88
C THR A 223 -5.71 -4.04 6.25
N GLU A 224 -4.91 -4.56 7.17
CA GLU A 224 -4.66 -3.88 8.45
C GLU A 224 -3.93 -2.55 8.26
N LYS A 225 -2.88 -2.49 7.41
CA LYS A 225 -2.21 -1.23 7.05
C LYS A 225 -3.21 -0.22 6.46
N GLU A 226 -4.12 -0.67 5.60
CA GLU A 226 -5.18 0.15 5.03
C GLU A 226 -6.14 0.68 6.11
N ILE A 227 -6.55 -0.14 7.09
CA ILE A 227 -7.43 0.27 8.19
C ILE A 227 -6.73 1.26 9.14
N ILE A 228 -5.48 0.98 9.51
CA ILE A 228 -4.69 1.87 10.37
C ILE A 228 -4.61 3.25 9.73
N ASN A 229 -4.29 3.31 8.44
CA ASN A 229 -4.16 4.58 7.74
C ASN A 229 -5.53 5.19 7.42
N GLY A 230 -6.50 4.42 6.94
CA GLY A 230 -7.79 4.92 6.48
C GLY A 230 -8.76 5.31 7.60
N ILE A 231 -8.71 4.62 8.75
CA ILE A 231 -9.69 4.77 9.83
C ILE A 231 -9.00 5.17 11.13
N LEU A 232 -8.08 4.35 11.66
CA LEU A 232 -7.58 4.52 13.04
C LEU A 232 -6.73 5.79 13.21
N SER A 233 -6.02 6.19 12.16
CA SER A 233 -5.21 7.41 12.13
C SER A 233 -5.99 8.64 11.64
N ALA A 234 -7.25 8.47 11.20
CA ALA A 234 -8.05 9.56 10.64
C ALA A 234 -8.77 10.36 11.74
N LYS A 235 -8.70 11.69 11.67
CA LYS A 235 -9.34 12.59 12.65
C LYS A 235 -10.87 12.63 12.52
N ASP A 236 -11.38 12.35 11.33
CA ASP A 236 -12.78 12.45 10.92
C ASP A 236 -13.37 11.08 10.52
N ALA A 237 -12.84 10.01 11.12
CA ALA A 237 -13.22 8.64 10.80
C ALA A 237 -14.73 8.40 10.88
N ASN A 238 -15.39 8.91 11.92
CA ASN A 238 -16.84 8.72 12.15
C ASN A 238 -17.73 9.39 11.09
N GLU A 239 -17.21 10.40 10.37
CA GLU A 239 -17.96 11.17 9.38
C GLU A 239 -17.66 10.71 7.95
N ARG A 240 -16.44 10.21 7.71
CA ARG A 240 -15.93 9.96 6.36
C ARG A 240 -15.67 8.50 6.04
N THR A 241 -15.88 7.57 6.97
CA THR A 241 -15.60 6.15 6.75
C THR A 241 -16.81 5.27 6.95
N LEU A 242 -16.86 4.13 6.25
CA LEU A 242 -17.88 3.10 6.42
C LEU A 242 -17.21 1.75 6.65
N CYS A 243 -17.68 1.02 7.66
CA CYS A 243 -17.17 -0.30 8.01
C CYS A 243 -18.30 -1.32 7.97
N PHE A 244 -18.11 -2.38 7.19
CA PHE A 244 -19.03 -3.51 7.12
C PHE A 244 -18.32 -4.76 7.63
N PHE A 245 -18.98 -5.47 8.54
CA PHE A 245 -18.45 -6.67 9.19
C PHE A 245 -19.38 -7.86 8.93
N ARG A 246 -18.79 -9.04 8.71
CA ARG A 246 -19.49 -10.30 8.54
C ARG A 246 -18.95 -11.39 9.45
#